data_AF-A0A2M7XUU6-F1
#
_entry.id   AF-A0A2M7XUU6-F1
#
_cell.length_a   1.000
_cell.length_b   1.000
_cell.length_c   1.000
_cell.angle_alpha   90.00
_cell.angle_beta   90.00
_cell.angle_gamma   90.00
#
_symmetry.space_group_name_H-M   'P 1'
#
loop_
_entity.id
_entity.type
_entity.pdbx_description
1 polymer ?
#
loop_
_entity_poly.entity_id
_entity_poly.type
_entity_poly.pdbx_seq_one_letter_code
_entity_poly.pdbx_strand_id
1 'polypeptide(L)'
;YIAPVSWLVAKDVMEGRRHVNFTTWNQYDADRLADIFDDLYDEIDDGEMPLWFYVPLHPKSKLSETDKNILKDWAVQAAADINLDENAEIGSEIEDEHDD
;
A
#
# COMPACT_ATOMS: atom_id res chain seq x y z
N TYR A 1 -25.98 -22.42 -11.07
CA TYR A 1 -25.85 -20.97 -11.25
C TYR A 1 -24.38 -20.61 -11.29
N ILE A 2 -23.93 -20.02 -12.37
CA ILE A 2 -22.58 -19.43 -12.48
C ILE A 2 -22.76 -17.94 -12.24
N ALA A 3 -21.99 -17.36 -11.31
CA ALA A 3 -22.13 -15.97 -10.90
C ALA A 3 -20.91 -15.16 -11.41
N PRO A 4 -20.97 -14.61 -12.64
CA PRO A 4 -19.81 -14.00 -13.29
C PRO A 4 -19.27 -12.78 -12.52
N VAL A 5 -20.14 -11.94 -11.96
CA VAL A 5 -19.73 -10.73 -11.21
C VAL A 5 -19.08 -11.09 -9.87
N SER A 6 -19.61 -12.10 -9.16
CA SER A 6 -19.06 -12.55 -7.88
C SER A 6 -17.66 -13.12 -8.01
N TRP A 7 -17.34 -13.76 -9.14
CA TRP A 7 -15.99 -14.25 -9.42
C TRP A 7 -15.02 -13.13 -9.79
N LEU A 8 -15.46 -12.12 -10.53
CA LEU A 8 -14.63 -10.94 -10.81
C LEU A 8 -14.26 -10.22 -9.50
N VAL A 9 -15.24 -9.94 -8.65
CA VAL A 9 -14.99 -9.32 -7.33
C VAL A 9 -14.10 -10.21 -6.46
N ALA A 10 -14.33 -11.52 -6.41
CA ALA A 10 -13.48 -12.43 -5.64
C ALA A 10 -12.05 -12.48 -6.19
N LYS A 11 -11.88 -12.41 -7.51
CA LYS A 11 -10.57 -12.34 -8.17
C LYS A 11 -9.86 -11.04 -7.81
N ASP A 12 -10.54 -9.90 -7.91
CA ASP A 12 -9.96 -8.59 -7.61
C ASP A 12 -9.57 -8.48 -6.13
N VAL A 13 -10.37 -9.03 -5.21
CA VAL A 13 -10.02 -9.12 -3.78
C VAL A 13 -8.82 -10.03 -3.55
N MET A 14 -8.76 -11.17 -4.23
CA MET A 14 -7.63 -12.09 -4.12
C MET A 14 -6.34 -11.45 -4.66
N GLU A 15 -6.42 -10.72 -5.76
CA GLU A 15 -5.29 -10.02 -6.36
C GLU A 15 -4.81 -8.87 -5.46
N GLY A 16 -5.72 -8.03 -4.96
CA GLY A 16 -5.37 -6.97 -4.02
C GLY A 16 -4.71 -7.51 -2.75
N ARG A 17 -5.18 -8.65 -2.22
CA ARG A 17 -4.56 -9.32 -1.07
C ARG A 17 -3.17 -9.90 -1.34
N ARG A 18 -2.80 -10.16 -2.59
CA ARG A 18 -1.43 -10.59 -2.93
C ARG A 18 -0.44 -9.45 -2.79
N HIS A 19 -0.86 -8.25 -3.15
CA HIS A 19 -0.03 -7.04 -3.04
C HIS A 19 -0.05 -6.52 -1.59
N VAL A 20 -1.24 -6.36 -1.00
CA VAL A 20 -1.40 -5.82 0.35
C VAL A 20 -2.44 -6.61 1.14
N ASN A 21 -2.02 -7.29 2.22
CA ASN A 21 -2.93 -7.99 3.12
C ASN A 21 -3.02 -7.30 4.49
N PHE A 22 -4.07 -6.51 4.68
CA PHE A 22 -4.34 -5.81 5.94
C PHE A 22 -4.53 -6.75 7.15
N THR A 23 -4.83 -8.04 6.94
CA THR A 23 -4.94 -9.01 8.03
C THR A 23 -3.58 -9.34 8.64
N THR A 24 -2.51 -9.30 7.85
CA THR A 24 -1.13 -9.60 8.26
C THR A 24 -0.25 -8.36 8.26
N TRP A 25 -0.84 -7.16 8.14
CA TRP A 25 -0.11 -5.90 8.02
C TRP A 25 0.89 -5.67 9.16
N ASN A 26 0.47 -5.93 10.40
CA ASN A 26 1.31 -5.76 11.59
C ASN A 26 2.47 -6.80 11.68
N GLN A 27 2.58 -7.69 10.71
CA GLN A 27 3.64 -8.72 10.65
C GLN A 27 4.62 -8.47 9.51
N TYR A 28 4.43 -7.41 8.72
CA TYR A 28 5.37 -7.02 7.67
C TYR A 28 6.59 -6.32 8.28
N ASP A 29 7.76 -6.60 7.72
CA ASP A 29 8.98 -5.89 8.01
C ASP A 29 9.00 -4.51 7.32
N ALA A 30 9.97 -3.69 7.69
CA ALA A 30 10.14 -2.34 7.18
C ALA A 30 10.28 -2.32 5.64
N ASP A 31 11.14 -3.19 5.10
CA ASP A 31 11.35 -3.35 3.66
C ASP A 31 10.04 -3.65 2.92
N ARG A 32 9.25 -4.63 3.39
CA ARG A 32 7.99 -4.99 2.75
C ARG A 32 6.97 -3.86 2.81
N LEU A 33 6.95 -3.10 3.90
CA LEU A 33 6.05 -1.95 4.02
C LEU A 33 6.48 -0.83 3.08
N ALA A 34 7.77 -0.55 2.95
CA ALA A 34 8.30 0.43 2.00
C ALA A 34 7.94 0.07 0.55
N ASP A 35 8.16 -1.18 0.14
CA ASP A 35 7.75 -1.69 -1.19
C ASP A 35 6.25 -1.46 -1.45
N ILE A 36 5.40 -1.72 -0.45
CA ILE A 36 3.95 -1.54 -0.58
C ILE A 36 3.59 -0.07 -0.80
N PHE A 37 4.27 0.87 -0.14
CA PHE A 37 4.01 2.29 -0.29
C PHE A 37 4.50 2.82 -1.64
N ASP A 38 5.62 2.32 -2.16
CA ASP A 38 6.09 2.63 -3.51
C ASP A 38 5.12 2.07 -4.57
N ASP A 39 4.72 0.80 -4.47
CA ASP A 39 3.73 0.19 -5.37
C ASP A 39 2.40 0.98 -5.36
N LEU A 40 1.97 1.45 -4.18
CA LEU A 40 0.75 2.25 -4.03
C LEU A 40 0.89 3.63 -4.71
N TYR A 41 2.07 4.25 -4.65
CA TYR A 41 2.33 5.51 -5.35
C TYR A 41 2.21 5.32 -6.86
N ASP A 42 2.90 4.31 -7.40
CA ASP A 42 2.95 4.03 -8.83
C ASP A 42 1.56 3.73 -9.40
N GLU A 43 0.78 2.88 -8.73
CA GLU A 43 -0.59 2.54 -9.13
C GLU A 43 -1.53 3.77 -9.21
N ILE A 44 -1.30 4.78 -8.35
CA ILE A 44 -2.04 6.04 -8.36
C ILE A 44 -1.55 6.98 -9.47
N ASP A 45 -0.23 7.06 -9.67
CA ASP A 45 0.38 7.93 -10.67
C ASP A 45 0.07 7.46 -12.09
N ASP A 46 0.19 6.16 -12.34
CA ASP A 46 -0.17 5.51 -13.61
C ASP A 46 -1.69 5.49 -13.84
N GLY A 47 -2.48 5.72 -12.78
CA GLY A 47 -3.93 5.75 -12.85
C GLY A 47 -4.54 4.39 -13.15
N GLU A 48 -3.83 3.32 -12.81
CA GLU A 48 -4.32 1.94 -12.88
C GLU A 48 -5.48 1.73 -11.88
N MET A 49 -5.49 2.48 -10.77
CA MET A 49 -6.62 2.57 -9.85
C MET A 49 -7.46 3.86 -9.99
N PRO A 50 -8.81 3.75 -10.00
CA PRO A 50 -9.60 2.51 -10.00
C PRO A 50 -9.65 1.84 -11.37
N LEU A 51 -9.81 0.51 -11.39
CA LEU A 51 -9.94 -0.30 -12.61
C LEU A 51 -10.87 0.36 -13.64
N TRP A 52 -10.38 0.50 -14.88
CA TRP A 52 -11.06 1.26 -15.93
C TRP A 52 -12.50 0.78 -16.22
N PHE A 53 -12.78 -0.52 -16.04
CA PHE A 53 -14.11 -1.10 -16.25
C PHE A 53 -15.06 -0.90 -15.05
N TYR A 54 -14.52 -0.54 -13.88
CA TYR A 54 -15.31 -0.25 -12.67
C TYR A 54 -15.88 1.18 -12.69
N VAL A 55 -15.12 2.14 -13.23
CA VAL A 55 -15.49 3.56 -13.27
C VAL A 55 -16.85 3.85 -13.94
N PRO A 56 -17.23 3.23 -15.08
CA PRO A 56 -18.54 3.48 -15.70
C PRO A 56 -19.73 3.05 -14.85
N LEU A 57 -19.57 1.97 -14.06
CA LEU A 57 -20.61 1.47 -13.15
C LEU A 57 -20.62 2.25 -11.83
N HIS A 58 -19.47 2.81 -11.44
CA HIS A 58 -19.27 3.54 -10.20
C HIS A 58 -18.56 4.88 -10.45
N PRO A 59 -19.25 5.89 -11.03
CA PRO A 59 -18.61 7.17 -11.39
C PRO A 59 -18.05 7.92 -10.18
N LYS A 60 -18.58 7.66 -8.98
CA LYS A 60 -18.06 8.20 -7.71
C LYS A 60 -16.70 7.64 -7.29
N SER A 61 -16.23 6.56 -7.93
CA SER A 61 -14.90 6.00 -7.67
C SER A 61 -13.79 6.77 -8.37
N LYS A 62 -14.11 7.62 -9.35
CA LYS A 62 -13.12 8.41 -10.08
C LYS A 62 -12.43 9.38 -9.12
N LEU A 63 -11.15 9.14 -8.88
CA LEU A 63 -10.29 10.04 -8.10
C LEU A 63 -10.08 11.35 -8.86
N SER A 64 -10.24 12.47 -8.15
CA SER A 64 -9.80 13.76 -8.68
C SER A 64 -8.29 13.88 -8.59
N GLU A 65 -7.70 14.80 -9.36
CA GLU A 65 -6.26 15.08 -9.28
C GLU A 65 -5.84 15.52 -7.87
N THR A 66 -6.72 16.22 -7.15
CA THR A 66 -6.50 16.58 -5.75
C THR A 66 -6.43 15.34 -4.85
N ASP A 67 -7.37 14.40 -5.02
CA ASP A 67 -7.38 13.16 -4.22
C ASP A 67 -6.14 12.31 -4.49
N LYS A 68 -5.73 12.21 -5.76
CA LYS A 68 -4.50 11.51 -6.14
C LYS A 68 -3.28 12.12 -5.47
N ASN A 69 -3.14 13.44 -5.49
CA ASN A 69 -1.99 14.11 -4.87
C ASN A 69 -1.95 13.88 -3.35
N ILE A 70 -3.11 13.93 -2.68
CA ILE A 70 -3.19 13.64 -1.23
C ILE A 70 -2.71 12.22 -0.94
N LEU A 71 -3.13 11.24 -1.75
CA LEU A 71 -2.72 9.85 -1.55
C LEU A 71 -1.24 9.63 -1.86
N LYS A 72 -0.71 10.27 -2.89
CA LYS A 72 0.72 10.24 -3.24
C LYS A 72 1.59 10.85 -2.14
N ASP A 73 1.20 12.01 -1.63
CA ASP A 73 1.92 12.67 -0.54
C ASP A 73 1.91 11.82 0.73
N TRP A 74 0.77 11.17 1.02
CA TRP A 74 0.66 10.24 2.15
C TRP A 74 1.55 9.00 1.98
N ALA A 75 1.60 8.40 0.78
CA ALA A 75 2.43 7.24 0.50
C ALA A 75 3.92 7.52 0.73
N VAL A 76 4.39 8.66 0.22
CA VAL A 76 5.78 9.11 0.40
C VAL A 76 6.10 9.36 1.87
N GLN A 77 5.20 9.99 2.62
CA GLN A 77 5.40 10.24 4.05
C GLN A 77 5.44 8.93 4.85
N ALA A 78 4.52 8.00 4.56
CA ALA A 78 4.47 6.72 5.25
C ALA A 78 5.73 5.88 5.00
N ALA A 79 6.24 5.86 3.76
CA ALA A 79 7.51 5.20 3.45
C ALA A 79 8.70 5.85 4.19
N ALA A 80 8.71 7.18 4.32
CA ALA A 80 9.75 7.88 5.07
C ALA A 80 9.72 7.57 6.57
N ASP A 81 8.54 7.50 7.17
CA ASP A 81 8.38 7.20 8.60
C ASP A 81 8.89 5.80 8.96
N ILE A 82 8.67 4.80 8.10
CA ILE A 82 9.19 3.43 8.28
C ILE A 82 10.71 3.39 8.36
N ASN A 83 11.37 4.13 7.47
CA ASN A 83 12.83 4.23 7.47
C ASN A 83 13.37 4.91 8.74
N LEU A 84 12.61 5.82 9.35
CA LEU A 84 13.00 6.47 10.61
C LEU A 84 12.91 5.51 11.78
N ASP A 85 11.87 4.66 11.82
CA ASP A 85 11.68 3.66 12.87
C ASP A 85 12.79 2.59 12.84
N GLU A 86 13.17 2.09 11.65
CA GLU A 86 14.27 1.14 11.50
C GLU A 86 15.62 1.71 11.98
N ASN A 87 15.95 2.94 11.58
CA ASN A 87 17.19 3.59 11.99
C ASN A 87 17.23 3.89 13.51
N ALA A 88 16.06 4.10 14.13
CA ALA A 88 15.95 4.29 15.58
C ALA A 88 16.17 2.99 16.36
N GLU A 89 15.65 1.85 15.87
CA GLU A 89 15.89 0.53 16.49
C GLU A 89 17.36 0.11 16.37
N ILE A 90 17.99 0.25 15.20
CA ILE A 90 19.43 -0.04 14.99
C ILE A 90 20.30 0.84 15.90
N GLY A 91 19.94 2.12 16.07
CA GLY A 91 20.66 3.02 16.94
C GLY A 91 20.64 2.62 18.42
N SER A 92 19.55 1.99 18.88
CA SER A 92 19.44 1.51 20.26
C SER A 92 20.20 0.20 20.52
N GLU A 93 20.28 -0.70 19.54
CA GLU A 93 20.95 -2.00 19.71
C GLU A 93 22.48 -1.90 19.68
N ILE A 94 23.04 -0.86 19.05
CA ILE A 94 24.50 -0.62 19.02
C ILE A 94 25.03 -0.04 20.34
N GLU A 95 24.20 0.66 21.14
CA GLU A 95 24.63 1.26 22.41
C GLU A 95 24.79 0.23 23.55
N ASP A 96 24.17 -0.95 23.45
CA ASP A 96 24.19 -1.98 24.50
C ASP A 96 25.40 -2.95 24.42
N GLU A 97 26.21 -2.91 23.35
CA GLU A 97 27.36 -3.82 23.11
C GLU A 97 28.74 -3.26 23.48
N HIS A 98 28.83 -2.13 24.22
CA HIS A 98 30.11 -1.46 24.47
C HIS A 98 30.52 -1.24 25.94
N ASP A 99 30.11 -2.14 26.85
CA ASP A 99 30.58 -2.12 28.23
C ASP A 99 31.01 -3.55 28.69
N ASP A 100 32.22 -3.96 28.28
CA ASP A 100 33.01 -5.09 28.84
C ASP A 100 34.51 -4.75 28.89
#